data_AF-A0A7C1IE20-F1
#
_entry.id   AF-A0A7C1IE20-F1
#
_cell.length_a   1.000
_cell.length_b   1.000
_cell.length_c   1.000
_cell.angle_alpha   90.00
_cell.angle_beta   90.00
_cell.angle_gamma   90.00
#
_symmetry.space_group_name_H-M   'P 1'
#
loop_
_entity.id
_entity.type
_entity.pdbx_description
1 polymer ?
#
loop_
_entity_poly.entity_id
_entity_poly.type
_entity_poly.pdbx_seq_one_letter_code
_entity_poly.pdbx_strand_id
1 'polypeptide(L)'
;MRKSIIRLWLLVLCLSLVSSSALAVYMKMDPPPDVDKAFLSGNNSCWLATAANMLAGAGYGNGRTVQERADDIYGDLTANFGTANGGWTDTALTWWLTSAHNTWPGNPYTVVTVYGNKTRTPWANSNGARFIGNELRRCQMLGLSISWPRTTAGGSAGGGHAIACWGDSGSEALLTGAPAQVIVTDSDRETGGDVQTYTYDGYTNPNPGGFNEGNGWYINYSGNHPFIKHIITLCPTDDPGDHTLTQKVTGSYRIHQSSRFLRATDLHYKVGTDVDILSYRTQLDWNTANPPKIEENATPPRELMVDWDLRDNPVPYCTWVTITTEFVVPYWNAIYYRDVHFTYPEPGFVIRFPEFYWRIITPEIQEAPSRIPNVSGGYVVGSFDLIARDEKQSPSAMVAAEYRFMHEYDFMQSPELHFFELNSKEEEPFMIGNLRFGHSYGKLDPEELWAFNDWMTRIPEQFPIQQLPPVELDWKGMLPYPEGEIYQGQFKPLECSIYFPEDINQDCCVDIQDFALLARRWLQCTTLDR
;
A
#
# COMPACT_ATOMS: atom_id res chain seq x y z
N MET A 1 -29.60 47.33 -10.26
CA MET A 1 -29.94 46.13 -9.46
C MET A 1 -29.92 44.82 -10.26
N ARG A 2 -30.50 44.72 -11.46
CA ARG A 2 -30.50 43.45 -12.24
C ARG A 2 -29.13 42.89 -12.66
N LYS A 3 -28.11 43.73 -12.86
CA LYS A 3 -26.76 43.29 -13.25
C LYS A 3 -25.92 42.70 -12.10
N SER A 4 -26.25 43.01 -10.85
CA SER A 4 -25.53 42.49 -9.67
C SER A 4 -26.01 41.10 -9.25
N ILE A 5 -27.28 40.77 -9.53
CA ILE A 5 -27.85 39.44 -9.23
C ILE A 5 -27.25 38.38 -10.16
N ILE A 6 -27.04 38.68 -11.44
CA ILE A 6 -26.45 37.73 -12.40
C ILE A 6 -24.98 37.38 -12.05
N ARG A 7 -24.20 38.33 -11.51
CA ARG A 7 -22.82 38.06 -11.06
C ARG A 7 -22.76 37.20 -9.80
N LEU A 8 -23.75 37.32 -8.90
CA LEU A 8 -23.84 36.49 -7.70
C LEU A 8 -24.23 35.04 -8.06
N TRP A 9 -25.13 34.85 -9.02
CA TRP A 9 -25.48 33.50 -9.50
C TRP A 9 -24.34 32.81 -10.25
N LEU A 10 -23.53 33.54 -11.04
CA LEU A 10 -22.33 32.97 -11.67
C LEU A 10 -21.22 32.61 -10.66
N LEU A 11 -21.08 33.38 -9.58
CA LEU A 11 -20.13 33.04 -8.50
C LEU A 11 -20.60 31.81 -7.71
N VAL A 12 -21.90 31.71 -7.42
CA VAL A 12 -22.49 30.55 -6.74
C VAL A 12 -22.49 29.30 -7.66
N LEU A 13 -22.67 29.46 -8.97
CA LEU A 13 -22.55 28.34 -9.91
C LEU A 13 -21.11 27.84 -10.05
N CYS A 14 -20.11 28.74 -10.07
CA CYS A 14 -18.69 28.38 -10.08
C CYS A 14 -18.18 27.82 -8.74
N LEU A 15 -18.79 28.18 -7.61
CA LEU A 15 -18.53 27.53 -6.31
C LEU A 15 -19.35 26.24 -6.12
N SER A 16 -20.41 26.02 -6.91
CA SER A 16 -21.19 24.77 -6.94
C SER A 16 -20.64 23.68 -7.87
N LEU A 17 -19.58 23.99 -8.63
CA LEU A 17 -18.56 23.00 -9.01
C LEU A 17 -17.74 22.64 -7.77
N VAL A 18 -18.48 22.25 -6.72
CA VAL A 18 -17.98 21.60 -5.54
C VAL A 18 -17.23 20.40 -6.07
N SER A 19 -15.91 20.47 -5.89
CA SER A 19 -15.07 19.33 -5.58
C SER A 19 -15.94 18.15 -5.14
N SER A 20 -16.28 17.27 -6.08
CA SER A 20 -16.39 15.87 -5.73
C SER A 20 -15.02 15.57 -5.16
N SER A 21 -14.90 15.65 -3.84
CA SER A 21 -13.78 15.09 -3.12
C SER A 21 -13.72 13.67 -3.63
N ALA A 22 -12.84 13.41 -4.60
CA ALA A 22 -12.50 12.06 -4.99
C ALA A 22 -12.23 11.39 -3.65
N LEU A 23 -13.05 10.40 -3.29
CA LEU A 23 -12.80 9.65 -2.08
C LEU A 23 -11.34 9.23 -2.17
N ALA A 24 -10.56 9.49 -1.13
CA ALA A 24 -9.17 9.09 -1.14
C ALA A 24 -9.16 7.56 -1.24
N VAL A 25 -8.69 7.06 -2.38
CA VAL A 25 -8.69 5.64 -2.69
C VAL A 25 -7.32 5.08 -2.34
N TYR A 26 -7.29 4.16 -1.39
CA TYR A 26 -6.13 3.31 -1.17
C TYR A 26 -6.26 2.08 -2.05
N MET A 27 -5.27 1.84 -2.90
CA MET A 27 -5.07 0.59 -3.65
C MET A 27 -3.72 0.02 -3.26
N LYS A 28 -3.69 -1.25 -2.89
CA LYS A 28 -2.46 -1.98 -2.59
C LYS A 28 -1.64 -2.23 -3.86
N MET A 29 -2.32 -2.54 -4.96
CA MET A 29 -1.71 -2.86 -6.25
C MET A 29 -2.57 -2.25 -7.36
N ASP A 30 -1.93 -1.63 -8.35
CA ASP A 30 -2.61 -0.95 -9.45
C ASP A 30 -1.78 -1.05 -10.74
N PRO A 31 -2.27 -1.76 -11.79
CA PRO A 31 -3.50 -2.56 -11.78
C PRO A 31 -3.36 -3.84 -10.92
N PRO A 32 -4.41 -4.28 -10.21
CA PRO A 32 -4.43 -5.60 -9.59
C PRO A 32 -4.67 -6.71 -10.63
N PRO A 33 -4.27 -7.97 -10.37
CA PRO A 33 -4.69 -9.09 -11.20
C PRO A 33 -6.19 -9.36 -11.06
N ASP A 34 -6.83 -9.67 -12.18
CA ASP A 34 -8.22 -10.04 -12.30
C ASP A 34 -8.42 -11.27 -13.19
N VAL A 35 -8.43 -12.45 -12.58
CA VAL A 35 -8.77 -13.68 -13.30
C VAL A 35 -10.26 -13.71 -13.64
N ASP A 36 -10.54 -13.61 -14.93
CA ASP A 36 -11.86 -13.82 -15.50
C ASP A 36 -12.18 -15.30 -15.66
N LYS A 37 -13.27 -15.75 -15.03
CA LYS A 37 -13.75 -17.10 -15.29
C LYS A 37 -14.59 -17.11 -16.57
N ALA A 38 -14.57 -18.23 -17.30
CA ALA A 38 -15.47 -18.41 -18.44
C ALA A 38 -16.94 -18.32 -17.99
N PHE A 39 -17.72 -17.44 -18.61
CA PHE A 39 -19.16 -17.22 -18.37
C PHE A 39 -20.03 -18.37 -18.90
N LEU A 40 -19.82 -19.57 -18.35
CA LEU A 40 -20.55 -20.78 -18.68
C LEU A 40 -21.47 -21.18 -17.52
N SER A 41 -22.67 -21.66 -17.86
CA SER A 41 -23.61 -22.18 -16.86
C SER A 41 -22.95 -23.29 -16.05
N GLY A 42 -23.00 -23.17 -14.72
CA GLY A 42 -22.40 -24.13 -13.80
C GLY A 42 -20.94 -23.87 -13.46
N ASN A 43 -20.30 -22.81 -13.98
CA ASN A 43 -18.97 -22.41 -13.55
C ASN A 43 -19.03 -21.68 -12.19
N ASN A 44 -18.64 -22.39 -11.14
CA ASN A 44 -18.63 -21.95 -9.74
C ASN A 44 -17.20 -21.72 -9.20
N SER A 45 -16.24 -21.38 -10.07
CA SER A 45 -14.81 -21.29 -9.74
C SER A 45 -14.33 -19.96 -9.15
N CYS A 46 -15.21 -19.03 -8.75
CA CYS A 46 -14.80 -17.71 -8.25
C CYS A 46 -13.85 -17.78 -7.04
N TRP A 47 -13.98 -18.84 -6.23
CA TRP A 47 -13.09 -19.12 -5.10
C TRP A 47 -11.67 -19.50 -5.55
N LEU A 48 -11.52 -20.11 -6.74
CA LEU A 48 -10.24 -20.40 -7.38
C LEU A 48 -9.63 -19.13 -7.97
N ALA A 49 -10.43 -18.33 -8.68
CA ALA A 49 -10.00 -17.05 -9.25
C ALA A 49 -9.51 -16.10 -8.14
N THR A 50 -10.25 -15.99 -7.03
CA THR A 50 -9.83 -15.22 -5.86
C THR A 50 -8.48 -15.71 -5.31
N ALA A 51 -8.28 -17.03 -5.19
CA ALA A 51 -7.03 -17.59 -4.70
C ALA A 51 -5.87 -17.31 -5.67
N ALA A 52 -6.09 -17.43 -6.97
CA ALA A 52 -5.11 -17.12 -8.01
C ALA A 52 -4.68 -15.66 -7.98
N ASN A 53 -5.65 -14.73 -7.92
CA ASN A 53 -5.41 -13.30 -7.77
C ASN A 53 -4.56 -13.00 -6.52
N MET A 54 -4.89 -13.61 -5.37
CA MET A 54 -4.11 -13.44 -4.13
C MET A 54 -2.67 -13.98 -4.25
N LEU A 55 -2.47 -15.16 -4.86
CA LEU A 55 -1.15 -15.76 -5.04
C LEU A 55 -0.29 -14.94 -6.01
N ALA A 56 -0.85 -14.54 -7.14
CA ALA A 56 -0.15 -13.73 -8.14
C ALA A 56 0.24 -12.35 -7.62
N GLY A 57 -0.65 -11.71 -6.85
CA GLY A 57 -0.36 -10.47 -6.15
C GLY A 57 0.75 -10.60 -5.11
N ALA A 58 0.95 -11.80 -4.54
CA ALA A 58 2.06 -12.13 -3.64
C ALA A 58 3.35 -12.56 -4.38
N GLY A 59 3.37 -12.45 -5.71
CA GLY A 59 4.55 -12.77 -6.53
C GLY A 59 4.69 -14.24 -6.92
N TYR A 60 3.71 -15.10 -6.61
CA TYR A 60 3.69 -16.50 -7.09
C TYR A 60 3.19 -16.62 -8.53
N GLY A 61 3.47 -17.75 -9.18
CA GLY A 61 3.04 -18.08 -10.55
C GLY A 61 4.12 -17.82 -11.59
N ASN A 62 3.82 -18.05 -12.87
CA ASN A 62 4.71 -17.77 -14.00
C ASN A 62 4.08 -16.73 -14.94
N GLY A 63 4.86 -15.76 -15.41
CA GLY A 63 4.36 -14.71 -16.29
C GLY A 63 5.25 -13.46 -16.29
N ARG A 64 5.09 -12.63 -17.33
CA ARG A 64 5.72 -11.31 -17.48
C ARG A 64 4.88 -10.17 -16.92
N THR A 65 3.67 -10.47 -16.49
CA THR A 65 2.77 -9.55 -15.78
C THR A 65 2.13 -10.27 -14.61
N VAL A 66 1.63 -9.50 -13.63
CA VAL A 66 0.84 -10.06 -12.52
C VAL A 66 -0.42 -10.78 -13.01
N GLN A 67 -1.04 -10.30 -14.10
CA GLN A 67 -2.19 -10.96 -14.72
C GLN A 67 -1.83 -12.33 -15.28
N GLU A 68 -0.76 -12.43 -16.06
CA GLU A 68 -0.31 -13.71 -16.63
C GLU A 68 -0.02 -14.74 -15.53
N ARG A 69 0.55 -14.32 -14.39
CA ARG A 69 0.73 -15.19 -13.23
C ARG A 69 -0.59 -15.67 -12.63
N ALA A 70 -1.57 -14.77 -12.53
CA ALA A 70 -2.88 -15.12 -11.99
C ALA A 70 -3.59 -16.12 -12.89
N ASP A 71 -3.52 -15.94 -14.21
CA ASP A 71 -4.10 -16.87 -15.19
C ASP A 71 -3.41 -18.25 -15.16
N ASP A 72 -2.07 -18.30 -15.02
CA ASP A 72 -1.29 -19.53 -14.85
C ASP A 72 -1.73 -20.32 -13.61
N ILE A 73 -1.78 -19.65 -12.45
CA ILE A 73 -2.19 -20.25 -11.18
C ILE A 73 -3.66 -20.71 -11.25
N TYR A 74 -4.54 -19.92 -11.88
CA TYR A 74 -5.93 -20.31 -12.06
C TYR A 74 -6.06 -21.55 -12.97
N GLY A 75 -5.22 -21.68 -13.98
CA GLY A 75 -5.07 -22.89 -14.80
C GLY A 75 -4.76 -24.13 -13.95
N ASP A 76 -3.76 -24.04 -13.08
CA ASP A 76 -3.41 -25.12 -12.14
C ASP A 76 -4.58 -25.50 -11.22
N LEU A 77 -5.21 -24.48 -10.63
CA LEU A 77 -6.32 -24.64 -9.69
C LEU A 77 -7.54 -25.30 -10.36
N THR A 78 -7.91 -24.84 -11.55
CA THR A 78 -9.05 -25.40 -12.29
C THR A 78 -8.77 -26.79 -12.82
N ALA A 79 -7.53 -27.11 -13.18
CA ALA A 79 -7.13 -28.48 -13.53
C ALA A 79 -7.28 -29.46 -12.36
N ASN A 80 -6.97 -29.01 -11.13
CA ASN A 80 -7.07 -29.84 -9.94
C ASN A 80 -8.51 -29.97 -9.38
N PHE A 81 -9.22 -28.85 -9.23
CA PHE A 81 -10.53 -28.83 -8.57
C PHE A 81 -11.71 -28.91 -9.53
N GLY A 82 -11.49 -28.64 -10.81
CA GLY A 82 -12.56 -28.37 -11.78
C GLY A 82 -13.27 -27.04 -11.52
N THR A 83 -14.17 -26.67 -12.43
CA THR A 83 -14.92 -25.40 -12.34
C THR A 83 -16.36 -25.58 -11.89
N ALA A 84 -16.91 -26.80 -11.92
CA ALA A 84 -18.32 -27.05 -11.67
C ALA A 84 -18.72 -26.95 -10.18
N ASN A 85 -17.80 -27.27 -9.28
CA ASN A 85 -18.06 -27.35 -7.85
C ASN A 85 -17.64 -26.05 -7.15
N GLY A 86 -18.49 -25.54 -6.27
CA GLY A 86 -18.11 -24.47 -5.35
C GLY A 86 -17.12 -24.97 -4.31
N GLY A 87 -16.35 -24.05 -3.73
CA GLY A 87 -15.36 -24.34 -2.71
C GLY A 87 -14.99 -23.11 -1.89
N TRP A 88 -13.83 -23.15 -1.24
CA TRP A 88 -13.36 -22.09 -0.36
C TRP A 88 -11.94 -21.66 -0.71
N THR A 89 -11.73 -20.35 -0.79
CA THR A 89 -10.47 -19.73 -1.20
C THR A 89 -9.28 -20.24 -0.39
N ASP A 90 -9.41 -20.39 0.93
CA ASP A 90 -8.36 -20.92 1.81
C ASP A 90 -7.93 -22.35 1.42
N THR A 91 -8.88 -23.18 0.99
CA THR A 91 -8.57 -24.54 0.52
C THR A 91 -7.75 -24.53 -0.77
N ALA A 92 -8.07 -23.63 -1.71
CA ALA A 92 -7.30 -23.45 -2.94
C ALA A 92 -5.89 -22.92 -2.65
N LEU A 93 -5.77 -21.90 -1.79
CA LEU A 93 -4.48 -21.34 -1.39
C LEU A 93 -3.58 -22.40 -0.74
N THR A 94 -4.07 -23.10 0.28
CA THR A 94 -3.30 -24.12 0.98
C THR A 94 -2.86 -25.24 0.04
N TRP A 95 -3.72 -25.67 -0.87
CA TRP A 95 -3.36 -26.68 -1.86
C TRP A 95 -2.24 -26.18 -2.78
N TRP A 96 -2.39 -25.00 -3.38
CA TRP A 96 -1.42 -24.51 -4.37
C TRP A 96 -0.04 -24.30 -3.72
N LEU A 97 0.00 -23.64 -2.55
CA LEU A 97 1.23 -23.38 -1.79
C LEU A 97 2.00 -24.65 -1.42
N THR A 98 1.31 -25.78 -1.22
CA THR A 98 1.92 -27.06 -0.85
C THR A 98 2.09 -28.02 -2.04
N SER A 99 1.66 -27.62 -3.23
CA SER A 99 1.76 -28.42 -4.45
C SER A 99 3.13 -28.29 -5.12
N ALA A 100 3.40 -29.17 -6.09
CA ALA A 100 4.60 -29.08 -6.93
C ALA A 100 4.57 -27.90 -7.91
N HIS A 101 3.43 -27.21 -8.06
CA HIS A 101 3.30 -26.00 -8.88
C HIS A 101 3.93 -24.79 -8.19
N ASN A 102 4.07 -24.81 -6.87
CA ASN A 102 4.81 -23.79 -6.15
C ASN A 102 6.32 -23.96 -6.38
N THR A 103 6.84 -23.29 -7.41
CA THR A 103 8.27 -23.24 -7.73
C THR A 103 9.04 -22.20 -6.91
N TRP A 104 8.40 -21.54 -5.94
CA TRP A 104 8.91 -20.40 -5.18
C TRP A 104 8.96 -20.68 -3.66
N PRO A 105 9.69 -21.70 -3.19
CA PRO A 105 9.68 -22.09 -1.79
C PRO A 105 10.27 -21.04 -0.84
N GLY A 106 11.02 -20.05 -1.36
CA GLY A 106 11.59 -18.94 -0.58
C GLY A 106 10.70 -17.68 -0.53
N ASN A 107 9.55 -17.67 -1.19
CA ASN A 107 8.61 -16.54 -1.08
C ASN A 107 8.01 -16.53 0.34
N PRO A 108 8.03 -15.39 1.06
CA PRO A 108 7.57 -15.36 2.44
C PRO A 108 6.06 -15.60 2.56
N TYR A 109 5.22 -15.31 1.57
CA TYR A 109 3.75 -15.40 1.69
C TYR A 109 3.21 -16.84 1.79
N THR A 110 3.32 -17.48 2.95
CA THR A 110 2.89 -18.88 3.15
C THR A 110 1.77 -19.06 4.17
N VAL A 111 1.48 -18.05 4.99
CA VAL A 111 0.53 -18.18 6.10
C VAL A 111 -0.88 -17.83 5.63
N VAL A 112 -1.75 -18.83 5.57
CA VAL A 112 -3.18 -18.66 5.28
C VAL A 112 -3.97 -18.56 6.57
N THR A 113 -4.57 -17.38 6.83
CA THR A 113 -5.43 -17.16 8.00
C THR A 113 -6.87 -16.97 7.58
N VAL A 114 -7.80 -17.56 8.34
CA VAL A 114 -9.24 -17.46 8.10
C VAL A 114 -9.92 -16.74 9.26
N TYR A 115 -10.67 -15.70 8.93
CA TYR A 115 -11.57 -15.00 9.85
C TYR A 115 -13.03 -15.21 9.46
N GLY A 116 -13.91 -15.11 10.46
CA GLY A 116 -15.33 -15.34 10.27
C GLY A 116 -15.70 -16.81 10.29
N ASN A 117 -16.57 -17.23 9.37
CA ASN A 117 -17.16 -18.56 9.40
C ASN A 117 -17.60 -19.05 8.01
N LYS A 118 -17.64 -20.37 7.85
CA LYS A 118 -18.10 -21.05 6.63
C LYS A 118 -19.61 -21.36 6.63
N THR A 119 -20.39 -20.62 7.42
CA THR A 119 -21.84 -20.86 7.60
C THR A 119 -22.68 -19.93 6.72
N ARG A 120 -23.97 -19.75 7.05
CA ARG A 120 -24.93 -18.89 6.36
C ARG A 120 -25.27 -17.64 7.18
N THR A 121 -24.41 -17.26 8.11
CA THR A 121 -24.58 -16.07 8.94
C THR A 121 -23.50 -15.03 8.62
N PRO A 122 -23.81 -13.73 8.69
CA PRO A 122 -22.80 -12.68 8.55
C PRO A 122 -21.65 -12.82 9.54
N TRP A 123 -20.48 -12.31 9.17
CA TRP A 123 -19.36 -12.17 10.09
C TRP A 123 -19.65 -11.03 11.07
N ALA A 124 -19.94 -11.41 12.32
CA ALA A 124 -20.32 -10.49 13.39
C ALA A 124 -19.10 -9.74 13.98
N ASN A 125 -18.42 -8.95 13.17
CA ASN A 125 -17.35 -8.04 13.60
C ASN A 125 -17.73 -6.59 13.30
N SER A 126 -18.02 -5.80 14.34
CA SER A 126 -18.39 -4.39 14.20
C SER A 126 -17.27 -3.51 13.63
N ASN A 127 -16.03 -3.98 13.64
CA ASN A 127 -14.88 -3.32 13.03
C ASN A 127 -14.45 -3.96 11.72
N GLY A 128 -15.24 -4.88 11.14
CA GLY A 128 -14.86 -5.69 9.99
C GLY A 128 -14.35 -4.90 8.78
N ALA A 129 -15.05 -3.82 8.37
CA ALA A 129 -14.58 -2.98 7.26
C ALA A 129 -13.23 -2.30 7.54
N ARG A 130 -13.04 -1.77 8.76
CA ARG A 130 -11.76 -1.21 9.22
C ARG A 130 -10.65 -2.28 9.25
N PHE A 131 -10.99 -3.47 9.75
CA PHE A 131 -10.07 -4.61 9.81
C PHE A 131 -9.57 -4.97 8.42
N ILE A 132 -10.47 -5.14 7.44
CA ILE A 132 -10.12 -5.46 6.04
C ILE A 132 -9.13 -4.43 5.49
N GLY A 133 -9.43 -3.13 5.62
CA GLY A 133 -8.55 -2.08 5.13
C GLY A 133 -7.18 -2.04 5.83
N ASN A 134 -7.12 -2.35 7.12
CA ASN A 134 -5.86 -2.43 7.86
C ASN A 134 -5.03 -3.66 7.48
N GLU A 135 -5.64 -4.81 7.21
CA GLU A 135 -4.88 -5.98 6.73
C GLU A 135 -4.25 -5.73 5.34
N LEU A 136 -4.92 -5.01 4.44
CA LEU A 136 -4.33 -4.57 3.18
C LEU A 136 -3.11 -3.65 3.41
N ARG A 137 -3.22 -2.68 4.33
CA ARG A 137 -2.12 -1.76 4.70
C ARG A 137 -0.96 -2.46 5.39
N ARG A 138 -1.20 -3.60 6.03
CA ARG A 138 -0.20 -4.53 6.57
C ARG A 138 0.39 -5.46 5.52
N CYS A 139 0.16 -5.17 4.24
CA CYS A 139 0.66 -5.95 3.13
C CYS A 139 0.12 -7.38 3.06
N GLN A 140 -1.00 -7.72 3.69
CA GLN A 140 -1.63 -9.01 3.45
C GLN A 140 -2.37 -9.02 2.12
N MET A 141 -2.41 -10.17 1.45
CA MET A 141 -3.37 -10.39 0.35
C MET A 141 -4.68 -10.85 0.96
N LEU A 142 -5.81 -10.38 0.43
CA LEU A 142 -7.09 -10.57 1.09
C LEU A 142 -8.17 -11.05 0.11
N GLY A 143 -8.90 -12.09 0.51
CA GLY A 143 -10.08 -12.60 -0.20
C GLY A 143 -11.31 -12.50 0.68
N LEU A 144 -12.45 -12.16 0.09
CA LEU A 144 -13.75 -12.11 0.78
C LEU A 144 -14.67 -13.17 0.19
N SER A 145 -15.29 -13.98 1.04
CA SER A 145 -16.46 -14.77 0.64
C SER A 145 -17.74 -14.13 1.15
N ILE A 146 -18.66 -13.93 0.22
CA ILE A 146 -19.96 -13.29 0.45
C ILE A 146 -21.11 -14.27 0.25
N SER A 147 -22.28 -13.97 0.79
CA SER A 147 -23.50 -14.77 0.60
C SER A 147 -24.74 -13.91 0.53
N TRP A 148 -25.73 -14.37 -0.22
CA TRP A 148 -26.97 -13.62 -0.37
C TRP A 148 -27.90 -13.88 0.80
N PRO A 149 -28.56 -12.83 1.32
CA PRO A 149 -29.62 -12.97 2.30
C PRO A 149 -30.76 -13.80 1.71
N ARG A 150 -31.60 -14.37 2.57
CA ARG A 150 -32.81 -15.07 2.15
C ARG A 150 -33.69 -14.16 1.30
N THR A 151 -34.37 -14.73 0.31
CA THR A 151 -35.29 -14.00 -0.57
C THR A 151 -36.75 -14.12 -0.15
N THR A 152 -37.05 -15.00 0.81
CA THR A 152 -38.40 -15.25 1.32
C THR A 152 -38.41 -15.35 2.84
N ALA A 153 -39.51 -14.95 3.48
CA ALA A 153 -39.68 -15.09 4.92
C ALA A 153 -39.60 -16.56 5.34
N GLY A 154 -38.83 -16.86 6.38
CA GLY A 154 -38.56 -18.24 6.83
C GLY A 154 -37.63 -19.05 5.93
N GLY A 155 -37.16 -18.47 4.80
CA GLY A 155 -36.11 -19.05 3.98
C GLY A 155 -34.73 -18.95 4.64
N SER A 156 -33.74 -19.58 4.01
CA SER A 156 -32.34 -19.49 4.42
C SER A 156 -31.55 -18.63 3.44
N ALA A 157 -30.52 -17.94 3.94
CA ALA A 157 -29.49 -17.36 3.08
C ALA A 157 -28.94 -18.42 2.10
N GLY A 158 -28.60 -17.99 0.89
CA GLY A 158 -28.32 -18.86 -0.25
C GLY A 158 -27.09 -18.41 -1.03
N GLY A 159 -26.57 -19.35 -1.81
CA GLY A 159 -25.41 -19.12 -2.67
C GLY A 159 -24.11 -18.84 -1.90
N GLY A 160 -23.08 -18.52 -2.67
CA GLY A 160 -21.77 -18.10 -2.18
C GLY A 160 -20.99 -17.54 -3.34
N HIS A 161 -20.22 -16.48 -3.09
CA HIS A 161 -19.33 -15.88 -4.07
C HIS A 161 -18.03 -15.47 -3.40
N ALA A 162 -16.94 -15.41 -4.14
CA ALA A 162 -15.63 -15.02 -3.64
C ALA A 162 -15.05 -13.94 -4.55
N ILE A 163 -14.45 -12.93 -3.93
CA ILE A 163 -13.86 -11.75 -4.57
C ILE A 163 -12.51 -11.44 -3.92
N ALA A 164 -11.54 -10.97 -4.70
CA ALA A 164 -10.22 -10.58 -4.22
C ALA A 164 -10.21 -9.09 -3.89
N CYS A 165 -9.68 -8.71 -2.73
CA CYS A 165 -9.71 -7.35 -2.22
C CYS A 165 -8.35 -6.67 -2.40
N TRP A 166 -8.36 -5.44 -2.91
CA TRP A 166 -7.15 -4.69 -3.27
C TRP A 166 -7.10 -3.30 -2.64
N GLY A 167 -8.23 -2.77 -2.18
CA GLY A 167 -8.27 -1.40 -1.72
C GLY A 167 -9.54 -1.03 -0.99
N ASP A 168 -9.62 0.23 -0.59
CA ASP A 168 -10.77 0.84 0.05
C ASP A 168 -10.77 2.37 -0.14
N SER A 169 -11.84 3.02 0.34
CA SER A 169 -12.02 4.46 0.25
C SER A 169 -11.39 5.25 1.41
N GLY A 170 -10.43 4.68 2.14
CA GLY A 170 -9.73 5.35 3.23
C GLY A 170 -8.35 5.88 2.81
N SER A 171 -7.94 7.03 3.34
CA SER A 171 -6.62 7.64 3.09
C SER A 171 -5.55 7.26 4.11
N GLU A 172 -5.92 7.04 5.36
CA GLU A 172 -4.95 6.93 6.47
C GLU A 172 -4.06 5.68 6.33
N ALA A 173 -2.78 5.78 6.70
CA ALA A 173 -1.87 4.63 6.74
C ALA A 173 -2.28 3.56 7.78
N LEU A 174 -3.05 3.96 8.79
CA LEU A 174 -3.75 3.08 9.73
C LEU A 174 -5.16 3.63 9.92
N LEU A 175 -6.17 2.86 9.52
CA LEU A 175 -7.56 3.27 9.65
C LEU A 175 -8.01 3.25 11.09
N THR A 176 -8.46 4.41 11.58
CA THR A 176 -9.14 4.54 12.87
C THR A 176 -10.64 4.27 12.78
N GLY A 177 -11.25 4.58 11.63
CA GLY A 177 -12.66 4.35 11.29
C GLY A 177 -12.88 3.28 10.21
N ALA A 178 -14.14 2.91 9.97
CA ALA A 178 -14.51 2.03 8.86
C ALA A 178 -14.49 2.82 7.54
N PRO A 179 -13.81 2.33 6.48
CA PRO A 179 -13.93 2.92 5.15
C PRO A 179 -15.35 2.70 4.61
N ALA A 180 -15.80 3.58 3.72
CA ALA A 180 -17.14 3.52 3.15
C ALA A 180 -17.27 2.46 2.04
N GLN A 181 -16.18 2.16 1.35
CA GLN A 181 -16.16 1.24 0.21
C GLN A 181 -14.99 0.27 0.27
N VAL A 182 -15.15 -0.85 -0.43
CA VAL A 182 -14.10 -1.83 -0.71
C VAL A 182 -13.88 -1.91 -2.22
N ILE A 183 -12.62 -2.07 -2.62
CA ILE A 183 -12.21 -2.16 -4.01
C ILE A 183 -11.66 -3.57 -4.26
N VAL A 184 -12.19 -4.23 -5.28
CA VAL A 184 -12.03 -5.67 -5.49
C VAL A 184 -11.88 -6.00 -6.97
N THR A 185 -11.31 -7.16 -7.27
CA THR A 185 -11.47 -7.83 -8.56
C THR A 185 -12.46 -8.99 -8.39
N ASP A 186 -13.32 -9.18 -9.40
CA ASP A 186 -14.47 -10.07 -9.33
C ASP A 186 -14.64 -10.84 -10.64
N SER A 187 -14.22 -12.11 -10.63
CA SER A 187 -14.25 -13.02 -11.78
C SER A 187 -15.62 -13.20 -12.46
N ASP A 188 -16.70 -12.75 -11.83
CA ASP A 188 -18.07 -12.83 -12.35
C ASP A 188 -18.55 -11.51 -12.97
N ARG A 189 -17.76 -10.44 -12.97
CA ARG A 189 -18.22 -9.09 -13.35
C ARG A 189 -17.17 -8.22 -14.04
N GLU A 190 -17.47 -7.93 -15.30
CA GLU A 190 -16.78 -6.89 -16.09
C GLU A 190 -17.51 -5.54 -16.15
N THR A 191 -18.66 -5.40 -15.47
CA THR A 191 -19.47 -4.17 -15.55
C THR A 191 -18.76 -3.01 -14.85
N GLY A 192 -17.94 -2.26 -15.58
CA GLY A 192 -17.14 -1.15 -15.06
C GLY A 192 -15.62 -1.31 -15.24
N GLY A 193 -15.18 -2.40 -15.86
CA GLY A 193 -13.77 -2.79 -15.97
C GLY A 193 -13.36 -3.81 -14.90
N ASP A 194 -12.11 -4.22 -14.93
CA ASP A 194 -11.52 -5.29 -14.10
C ASP A 194 -11.59 -4.97 -12.59
N VAL A 195 -11.61 -3.68 -12.24
CA VAL A 195 -11.67 -3.23 -10.84
C VAL A 195 -13.07 -2.74 -10.47
N GLN A 196 -13.67 -3.40 -9.49
CA GLN A 196 -15.00 -3.12 -8.96
C GLN A 196 -14.92 -2.41 -7.61
N THR A 197 -15.88 -1.53 -7.33
CA THR A 197 -16.00 -0.85 -6.02
C THR A 197 -17.39 -1.10 -5.42
N TYR A 198 -17.42 -1.61 -4.20
CA TYR A 198 -18.66 -1.87 -3.47
C TYR A 198 -18.76 -1.04 -2.19
N THR A 199 -19.90 -0.37 -1.99
CA THR A 199 -20.20 0.37 -0.75
C THR A 199 -20.61 -0.58 0.35
N TYR A 200 -20.05 -0.40 1.54
CA TYR A 200 -20.48 -1.09 2.75
C TYR A 200 -21.82 -0.53 3.26
N ASP A 201 -22.73 -1.41 3.68
CA ASP A 201 -23.91 -1.02 4.47
C ASP A 201 -23.56 -0.79 5.94
N GLY A 202 -24.49 -0.20 6.69
CA GLY A 202 -24.36 -0.05 8.14
C GLY A 202 -24.38 -1.40 8.87
N TYR A 203 -23.43 -1.59 9.79
CA TYR A 203 -23.26 -2.84 10.54
C TYR A 203 -24.51 -3.36 11.27
N THR A 204 -25.28 -2.46 11.89
CA THR A 204 -26.48 -2.80 12.69
C THR A 204 -27.80 -2.74 11.92
N ASN A 205 -27.81 -2.06 10.77
CA ASN A 205 -28.94 -2.05 9.85
C ASN A 205 -28.49 -2.47 8.44
N PRO A 206 -27.95 -3.69 8.30
CA PRO A 206 -27.44 -4.14 7.02
C PRO A 206 -28.57 -4.46 6.04
N ASN A 207 -28.34 -4.25 4.75
CA ASN A 207 -29.29 -4.51 3.66
C ASN A 207 -30.59 -3.67 3.76
N PRO A 208 -30.52 -2.33 3.57
CA PRO A 208 -31.60 -1.39 3.87
C PRO A 208 -32.93 -1.57 3.10
N GLY A 209 -33.01 -2.53 2.18
CA GLY A 209 -34.22 -2.89 1.43
C GLY A 209 -34.57 -4.38 1.39
N GLY A 210 -33.82 -5.24 2.09
CA GLY A 210 -34.00 -6.69 2.01
C GLY A 210 -34.08 -7.39 3.37
N PHE A 211 -34.00 -8.72 3.37
CA PHE A 211 -33.95 -9.48 4.61
C PHE A 211 -32.60 -9.27 5.30
N ASN A 212 -32.66 -8.97 6.59
CA ASN A 212 -31.50 -8.85 7.46
C ASN A 212 -31.22 -10.21 8.13
N GLU A 213 -30.00 -10.74 7.93
CA GLU A 213 -29.52 -12.01 8.52
C GLU A 213 -28.72 -11.79 9.83
N GLY A 214 -28.80 -10.58 10.39
CA GLY A 214 -28.11 -10.17 11.62
C GLY A 214 -27.02 -9.14 11.36
N ASN A 215 -26.44 -8.66 12.47
CA ASN A 215 -25.35 -7.69 12.44
C ASN A 215 -24.16 -8.22 11.64
N GLY A 216 -23.65 -7.40 10.72
CA GLY A 216 -22.55 -7.77 9.84
C GLY A 216 -22.34 -6.74 8.75
N TRP A 217 -21.29 -6.93 7.96
CA TRP A 217 -20.98 -6.06 6.83
C TRP A 217 -21.58 -6.63 5.55
N TYR A 218 -22.40 -5.83 4.89
CA TYR A 218 -23.02 -6.13 3.61
C TYR A 218 -22.48 -5.16 2.59
N ILE A 219 -22.44 -5.58 1.33
CA ILE A 219 -21.89 -4.78 0.25
C ILE A 219 -22.95 -4.58 -0.83
N ASN A 220 -22.98 -3.39 -1.42
CA ASN A 220 -23.85 -3.07 -2.54
C ASN A 220 -23.38 -3.77 -3.83
N TYR A 221 -23.62 -5.07 -3.89
CA TYR A 221 -23.27 -5.93 -5.02
C TYR A 221 -24.43 -6.02 -6.03
N SER A 222 -25.65 -6.23 -5.54
CA SER A 222 -26.84 -6.48 -6.37
C SER A 222 -28.09 -6.00 -5.65
N GLY A 223 -29.27 -6.13 -6.27
CA GLY A 223 -30.53 -5.67 -5.67
C GLY A 223 -30.80 -6.17 -4.24
N ASN A 224 -30.33 -7.38 -3.90
CA ASN A 224 -30.16 -7.81 -2.52
C ASN A 224 -28.68 -7.76 -2.17
N HIS A 225 -28.31 -6.97 -1.16
CA HIS A 225 -26.91 -6.81 -0.77
C HIS A 225 -26.44 -8.10 -0.10
N PRO A 226 -25.38 -8.79 -0.60
CA PRO A 226 -24.80 -9.94 0.07
C PRO A 226 -23.96 -9.50 1.27
N PHE A 227 -23.83 -10.40 2.25
CA PHE A 227 -23.02 -10.18 3.45
C PHE A 227 -21.68 -10.91 3.38
N ILE A 228 -20.67 -10.31 3.99
CA ILE A 228 -19.37 -10.92 4.22
C ILE A 228 -19.50 -11.94 5.36
N LYS A 229 -19.00 -13.15 5.15
CA LYS A 229 -19.01 -14.22 6.16
C LYS A 229 -17.65 -14.81 6.46
N HIS A 230 -16.75 -14.80 5.48
CA HIS A 230 -15.47 -15.50 5.52
C HIS A 230 -14.42 -14.61 4.87
N ILE A 231 -13.35 -14.33 5.59
CA ILE A 231 -12.23 -13.51 5.13
C ILE A 231 -11.00 -14.36 5.19
N ILE A 232 -10.24 -14.35 4.10
CA ILE A 232 -9.01 -15.11 3.97
C ILE A 232 -7.90 -14.12 3.80
N THR A 233 -6.83 -14.28 4.57
CA THR A 233 -5.60 -13.54 4.36
C THR A 233 -4.47 -14.49 4.00
N LEU A 234 -3.63 -14.05 3.07
CA LEU A 234 -2.34 -14.67 2.77
C LEU A 234 -1.27 -13.69 3.23
N CYS A 235 -0.52 -14.10 4.23
CA CYS A 235 0.45 -13.26 4.94
C CYS A 235 1.87 -13.79 4.71
N PRO A 236 2.89 -12.90 4.73
CA PRO A 236 4.26 -13.34 4.85
C PRO A 236 4.48 -14.19 6.11
N THR A 237 5.37 -15.15 6.00
CA THR A 237 5.87 -16.01 7.07
C THR A 237 6.87 -15.15 7.77
N ASP A 238 6.37 -14.43 8.75
CA ASP A 238 7.27 -13.71 9.59
C ASP A 238 7.82 -14.68 10.64
N ASP A 239 8.77 -15.56 10.25
CA ASP A 239 9.43 -16.45 11.22
C ASP A 239 10.19 -15.58 12.23
N PRO A 240 9.80 -15.58 13.52
CA PRO A 240 10.50 -14.84 14.57
C PRO A 240 12.01 -15.12 14.65
N GLY A 241 12.44 -16.28 14.17
CA GLY A 241 13.82 -16.76 14.22
C GLY A 241 14.68 -16.38 13.01
N ASP A 242 14.11 -15.88 11.92
CA ASP A 242 14.87 -15.51 10.72
C ASP A 242 15.07 -14.00 10.53
N HIS A 243 14.33 -13.17 11.30
CA HIS A 243 14.40 -11.70 11.27
C HIS A 243 14.10 -11.08 9.90
N THR A 244 13.35 -11.76 9.03
CA THR A 244 13.05 -11.28 7.68
C THR A 244 11.66 -10.66 7.55
N LEU A 245 11.45 -9.49 8.18
CA LEU A 245 10.28 -8.66 7.86
C LEU A 245 10.22 -8.38 6.36
N THR A 246 9.02 -8.42 5.78
CA THR A 246 8.81 -7.70 4.51
C THR A 246 8.93 -6.21 4.80
N GLN A 247 9.71 -5.50 3.99
CA GLN A 247 9.92 -4.06 4.16
C GLN A 247 9.24 -3.29 3.03
N LYS A 248 8.71 -2.12 3.37
CA LYS A 248 8.19 -1.15 2.43
C LYS A 248 9.26 -0.14 2.06
N VAL A 249 9.36 0.10 0.75
CA VAL A 249 10.27 1.10 0.21
C VAL A 249 9.51 1.92 -0.79
N THR A 250 9.59 3.24 -0.66
CA THR A 250 8.93 4.17 -1.56
C THR A 250 9.97 5.07 -2.20
N GLY A 251 9.89 5.21 -3.52
CA GLY A 251 10.63 6.20 -4.28
C GLY A 251 9.67 7.07 -5.07
N SER A 252 9.82 8.39 -4.97
CA SER A 252 8.96 9.36 -5.63
C SER A 252 9.80 10.39 -6.39
N TYR A 253 9.49 10.56 -7.67
CA TYR A 253 10.27 11.32 -8.63
C TYR A 253 9.39 12.41 -9.22
N ARG A 254 9.74 13.68 -8.99
CA ARG A 254 9.04 14.82 -9.56
C ARG A 254 9.84 15.37 -10.74
N ILE A 255 9.32 15.16 -11.93
CA ILE A 255 9.95 15.49 -13.22
C ILE A 255 9.31 16.72 -13.85
N HIS A 256 10.13 17.55 -14.49
CA HIS A 256 9.67 18.74 -15.18
C HIS A 256 9.55 18.53 -16.69
N GLN A 257 8.35 18.76 -17.24
CA GLN A 257 8.15 18.84 -18.67
C GLN A 257 8.77 20.15 -19.19
N SER A 258 9.87 20.04 -19.93
CA SER A 258 10.65 21.17 -20.41
C SER A 258 10.54 21.48 -21.91
N SER A 259 9.80 20.67 -22.68
CA SER A 259 9.60 20.91 -24.11
C SER A 259 8.63 22.05 -24.36
N ARG A 260 9.12 23.14 -24.94
CA ARG A 260 8.32 24.34 -25.26
C ARG A 260 7.33 24.16 -26.41
N PHE A 261 7.56 23.16 -27.26
CA PHE A 261 6.87 23.02 -28.54
C PHE A 261 5.90 21.84 -28.57
N LEU A 262 6.16 20.80 -27.77
CA LEU A 262 5.38 19.58 -27.76
C LEU A 262 4.84 19.33 -26.36
N ARG A 263 3.61 18.82 -26.28
CA ARG A 263 3.03 18.27 -25.05
C ARG A 263 3.47 16.82 -24.94
N ALA A 264 3.85 16.37 -23.75
CA ALA A 264 4.21 14.98 -23.56
C ALA A 264 2.93 14.15 -23.58
N THR A 265 2.90 13.13 -24.42
CA THR A 265 1.73 12.25 -24.56
C THR A 265 1.89 10.97 -23.79
N ASP A 266 3.04 10.75 -23.17
CA ASP A 266 3.38 9.47 -22.56
C ASP A 266 4.65 9.64 -21.69
N LEU A 267 4.76 8.82 -20.63
CA LEU A 267 5.82 8.81 -19.62
C LEU A 267 6.28 7.38 -19.34
N HIS A 268 7.57 7.13 -19.57
CA HIS A 268 8.24 5.85 -19.38
C HIS A 268 9.19 5.91 -18.20
N TYR A 269 9.29 4.83 -17.44
CA TYR A 269 10.38 4.60 -16.51
C TYR A 269 10.59 3.13 -16.22
N LYS A 270 11.79 2.81 -15.76
CA LYS A 270 12.09 1.55 -15.09
C LYS A 270 12.40 1.81 -13.64
N VAL A 271 11.84 0.98 -12.78
CA VAL A 271 12.03 1.06 -11.34
C VAL A 271 12.22 -0.32 -10.78
N GLY A 272 13.21 -0.51 -9.91
CA GLY A 272 13.52 -1.83 -9.38
C GLY A 272 14.26 -1.79 -8.05
N THR A 273 14.57 -2.97 -7.55
CA THR A 273 15.24 -3.22 -6.28
C THR A 273 16.28 -4.34 -6.42
N ASP A 274 17.15 -4.49 -5.43
CA ASP A 274 18.22 -5.48 -5.38
C ASP A 274 17.73 -6.88 -4.98
N VAL A 275 16.54 -6.96 -4.41
CA VAL A 275 15.85 -8.19 -4.02
C VAL A 275 14.60 -8.45 -4.88
N ASP A 276 13.87 -9.52 -4.57
CA ASP A 276 12.64 -9.87 -5.26
C ASP A 276 11.51 -8.91 -4.84
N ILE A 277 10.71 -8.42 -5.78
CA ILE A 277 9.54 -7.59 -5.53
C ILE A 277 8.36 -8.52 -5.24
N LEU A 278 7.82 -8.45 -4.03
CA LEU A 278 6.70 -9.28 -3.59
C LEU A 278 5.36 -8.66 -3.99
N SER A 279 5.25 -7.34 -3.85
CA SER A 279 4.13 -6.56 -4.40
C SER A 279 4.58 -5.14 -4.68
N TYR A 280 3.83 -4.43 -5.51
CA TYR A 280 4.14 -3.06 -5.85
C TYR A 280 2.88 -2.22 -6.04
N ARG A 281 3.05 -0.92 -5.85
CA ARG A 281 2.09 0.12 -6.21
C ARG A 281 2.84 1.18 -6.98
N THR A 282 2.32 1.60 -8.13
CA THR A 282 2.88 2.73 -8.87
C THR A 282 1.77 3.75 -9.16
N GLN A 283 2.11 5.03 -9.07
CA GLN A 283 1.14 6.12 -9.15
C GLN A 283 1.71 7.29 -9.94
N LEU A 284 0.81 8.02 -10.60
CA LEU A 284 1.09 9.24 -11.32
C LEU A 284 0.23 10.38 -10.78
N ASP A 285 0.85 11.47 -10.34
CA ASP A 285 0.17 12.73 -10.01
C ASP A 285 -0.12 13.52 -11.30
N TRP A 286 -0.94 12.93 -12.16
CA TRP A 286 -1.44 13.54 -13.38
C TRP A 286 -2.76 12.89 -13.77
N ASN A 287 -3.75 13.71 -14.13
CA ASN A 287 -5.06 13.20 -14.48
C ASN A 287 -5.03 12.52 -15.85
N THR A 288 -5.12 11.20 -15.90
CA THR A 288 -5.30 10.38 -17.10
C THR A 288 -6.36 9.31 -16.79
N ALA A 289 -7.18 8.97 -17.79
CA ALA A 289 -8.11 7.86 -17.71
C ALA A 289 -7.45 6.51 -18.07
N ASN A 290 -6.20 6.53 -18.57
CA ASN A 290 -5.49 5.33 -18.97
C ASN A 290 -4.69 4.76 -17.78
N PRO A 291 -4.86 3.48 -17.42
CA PRO A 291 -4.01 2.83 -16.42
C PRO A 291 -2.57 2.65 -16.97
N PRO A 292 -1.58 2.49 -16.08
CA PRO A 292 -0.22 2.21 -16.52
C PRO A 292 -0.13 0.82 -17.15
N LYS A 293 0.66 0.69 -18.21
CA LYS A 293 1.13 -0.61 -18.68
C LYS A 293 2.39 -0.97 -17.91
N ILE A 294 2.40 -2.14 -17.27
CA ILE A 294 3.51 -2.62 -16.45
C ILE A 294 3.99 -3.96 -16.98
N GLU A 295 5.31 -4.06 -17.25
CA GLU A 295 5.99 -5.31 -17.58
C GLU A 295 7.02 -5.63 -16.49
N GLU A 296 7.06 -6.89 -16.07
CA GLU A 296 7.99 -7.39 -15.06
C GLU A 296 9.20 -8.05 -15.72
N ASN A 297 10.40 -7.72 -15.27
CA ASN A 297 11.63 -8.19 -15.92
C ASN A 297 11.95 -9.68 -15.70
N ALA A 298 11.39 -10.25 -14.64
CA ALA A 298 11.65 -11.60 -14.18
C ALA A 298 10.47 -12.08 -13.33
N THR A 299 10.53 -13.34 -12.92
CA THR A 299 9.62 -13.92 -11.95
C THR A 299 10.49 -14.46 -10.81
N PRO A 300 10.26 -14.08 -9.53
CA PRO A 300 9.59 -12.84 -9.15
C PRO A 300 10.30 -11.63 -9.78
N PRO A 301 9.58 -10.51 -9.97
CA PRO A 301 10.17 -9.31 -10.54
C PRO A 301 11.28 -8.76 -9.64
N ARG A 302 12.29 -8.15 -10.25
CA ARG A 302 13.22 -7.23 -9.55
C ARG A 302 13.20 -5.83 -10.12
N GLU A 303 12.56 -5.66 -11.27
CA GLU A 303 12.36 -4.40 -11.96
C GLU A 303 11.01 -4.43 -12.68
N LEU A 304 10.37 -3.28 -12.68
CA LEU A 304 9.18 -2.96 -13.45
C LEU A 304 9.55 -2.01 -14.58
N MET A 305 9.02 -2.25 -15.76
CA MET A 305 8.96 -1.29 -16.87
C MET A 305 7.56 -0.71 -16.87
N VAL A 306 7.44 0.59 -16.59
CA VAL A 306 6.16 1.28 -16.44
C VAL A 306 6.01 2.31 -17.56
N ASP A 307 4.86 2.25 -18.22
CA ASP A 307 4.50 3.06 -19.38
C ASP A 307 3.12 3.69 -19.14
N TRP A 308 3.06 5.01 -19.05
CA TRP A 308 1.82 5.77 -18.83
C TRP A 308 1.36 6.43 -20.12
N ASP A 309 0.21 6.01 -20.64
CA ASP A 309 -0.43 6.70 -21.77
C ASP A 309 -1.14 7.98 -21.32
N LEU A 310 -0.63 9.13 -21.75
CA LEU A 310 -1.14 10.47 -21.42
C LEU A 310 -1.77 11.15 -22.65
N ARG A 311 -2.13 10.41 -23.70
CA ARG A 311 -2.70 10.99 -24.94
C ARG A 311 -4.05 11.67 -24.73
N ASP A 312 -4.83 11.21 -23.75
CA ASP A 312 -6.13 11.76 -23.37
C ASP A 312 -5.99 13.11 -22.64
N ASN A 313 -4.93 13.28 -21.85
CA ASN A 313 -4.57 14.54 -21.21
C ASN A 313 -3.04 14.80 -21.26
N PRO A 314 -2.51 15.29 -22.38
CA PRO A 314 -1.06 15.45 -22.54
C PRO A 314 -0.46 16.51 -21.60
N VAL A 315 0.72 16.23 -21.03
CA VAL A 315 1.42 17.15 -20.10
C VAL A 315 1.93 18.38 -20.84
N PRO A 316 1.48 19.61 -20.49
CA PRO A 316 1.90 20.83 -21.17
C PRO A 316 3.30 21.29 -20.72
N TYR A 317 3.87 22.22 -21.48
CA TYR A 317 5.13 22.87 -21.13
C TYR A 317 5.10 23.47 -19.72
N CYS A 318 6.24 23.42 -19.03
CA CYS A 318 6.46 24.05 -17.74
C CYS A 318 5.57 23.46 -16.63
N THR A 319 5.34 22.15 -16.69
CA THR A 319 4.50 21.40 -15.76
C THR A 319 5.32 20.33 -15.06
N TRP A 320 5.12 20.21 -13.76
CA TRP A 320 5.71 19.15 -12.95
C TRP A 320 4.74 17.99 -12.83
N VAL A 321 5.28 16.78 -12.93
CA VAL A 321 4.54 15.54 -12.76
C VAL A 321 5.31 14.68 -11.77
N THR A 322 4.59 14.04 -10.85
CA THR A 322 5.19 13.17 -9.84
C THR A 322 4.84 11.72 -10.16
N ILE A 323 5.84 10.86 -10.24
CA ILE A 323 5.65 9.40 -10.19
C ILE A 323 6.06 8.90 -8.81
N THR A 324 5.28 7.98 -8.25
CA THR A 324 5.60 7.36 -6.96
C THR A 324 5.48 5.85 -7.11
N THR A 325 6.54 5.14 -6.74
CA THR A 325 6.53 3.67 -6.70
C THR A 325 6.84 3.21 -5.29
N GLU A 326 6.02 2.30 -4.80
CA GLU A 326 6.20 1.57 -3.56
C GLU A 326 6.43 0.09 -3.87
N PHE A 327 7.43 -0.49 -3.25
CA PHE A 327 7.67 -1.91 -3.24
C PHE A 327 7.46 -2.48 -1.83
N VAL A 328 6.93 -3.69 -1.80
CA VAL A 328 7.04 -4.62 -0.68
C VAL A 328 8.05 -5.67 -1.11
N VAL A 329 9.10 -5.81 -0.33
CA VAL A 329 10.25 -6.66 -0.64
C VAL A 329 10.63 -7.53 0.56
N PRO A 330 11.35 -8.65 0.37
CA PRO A 330 12.05 -9.32 1.45
C PRO A 330 13.05 -8.36 2.09
N TYR A 331 13.36 -8.57 3.36
CA TYR A 331 14.38 -7.84 4.12
C TYR A 331 15.58 -7.45 3.24
N TRP A 332 15.96 -6.16 3.32
CA TRP A 332 17.05 -5.50 2.57
C TRP A 332 16.61 -4.83 1.28
N ASN A 333 16.75 -3.49 1.22
CA ASN A 333 16.11 -2.79 0.13
C ASN A 333 16.85 -1.55 -0.37
N ALA A 334 17.04 -1.56 -1.67
CA ALA A 334 17.33 -0.39 -2.46
C ALA A 334 16.19 -0.07 -3.42
N ILE A 335 16.14 1.16 -3.91
CA ILE A 335 15.40 1.48 -5.13
C ILE A 335 16.35 2.07 -6.14
N TYR A 336 16.20 1.67 -7.39
CA TYR A 336 16.79 2.35 -8.53
C TYR A 336 15.73 2.79 -9.52
N TYR A 337 15.95 3.95 -10.12
CA TYR A 337 15.20 4.49 -11.23
C TYR A 337 16.12 4.62 -12.43
N ARG A 338 15.64 4.24 -13.61
CA ARG A 338 16.36 4.44 -14.88
C ARG A 338 15.39 4.60 -16.04
N ASP A 339 15.91 5.11 -17.16
CA ASP A 339 15.14 5.35 -18.38
C ASP A 339 13.87 6.19 -18.13
N VAL A 340 13.92 7.10 -17.16
CA VAL A 340 12.79 8.00 -16.86
C VAL A 340 12.75 9.07 -17.94
N HIS A 341 11.66 9.15 -18.71
CA HIS A 341 11.51 10.15 -19.76
C HIS A 341 10.08 10.33 -20.25
N PHE A 342 9.78 11.54 -20.73
CA PHE A 342 8.58 11.80 -21.52
C PHE A 342 8.80 11.45 -23.00
N THR A 343 7.75 10.95 -23.65
CA THR A 343 7.66 10.81 -25.11
C THR A 343 6.63 11.80 -25.68
N TYR A 344 6.77 12.08 -26.97
CA TYR A 344 6.02 13.14 -27.66
C TYR A 344 5.44 12.62 -28.98
N PRO A 345 4.38 13.26 -29.53
CA PRO A 345 3.75 12.82 -30.78
C PRO A 345 4.69 12.75 -31.98
N GLU A 346 5.74 13.59 -31.99
CA GLU A 346 6.75 13.61 -33.05
C GLU A 346 7.95 12.74 -32.65
N PRO A 347 8.33 11.72 -33.44
CA PRO A 347 9.45 10.86 -33.13
C PRO A 347 10.77 11.63 -33.03
N GLY A 348 11.58 11.35 -32.01
CA GLY A 348 12.99 11.75 -31.95
C GLY A 348 13.36 12.79 -30.88
N PHE A 349 12.41 13.29 -30.09
CA PHE A 349 12.74 14.11 -28.90
C PHE A 349 12.50 13.28 -27.63
N VAL A 350 13.57 12.97 -26.90
CA VAL A 350 13.50 12.29 -25.60
C VAL A 350 14.46 12.98 -24.64
N ILE A 351 13.95 13.41 -23.50
CA ILE A 351 14.78 13.90 -22.40
C ILE A 351 14.82 12.79 -21.35
N ARG A 352 15.98 12.15 -21.21
CA ARG A 352 16.21 11.12 -20.20
C ARG A 352 16.77 11.74 -18.93
N PHE A 353 16.19 11.37 -17.81
CA PHE A 353 16.74 11.66 -16.49
C PHE A 353 17.75 10.57 -16.08
N PRO A 354 18.69 10.85 -15.15
CA PRO A 354 19.80 9.96 -14.89
C PRO A 354 19.33 8.63 -14.29
N GLU A 355 20.04 7.55 -14.61
CA GLU A 355 19.95 6.31 -13.84
C GLU A 355 20.63 6.52 -12.49
N PHE A 356 19.96 6.11 -11.42
CA PHE A 356 20.60 6.00 -10.11
C PHE A 356 19.96 4.92 -9.27
N TYR A 357 20.73 4.53 -8.26
CA TYR A 357 20.41 3.58 -7.22
C TYR A 357 20.69 4.25 -5.88
N TRP A 358 19.80 4.05 -4.91
CA TRP A 358 20.09 4.38 -3.52
C TRP A 358 19.72 3.22 -2.61
N ARG A 359 20.44 3.12 -1.49
CA ARG A 359 20.12 2.21 -0.38
C ARG A 359 20.28 2.89 0.97
N ILE A 360 19.51 2.40 1.94
CA ILE A 360 19.68 2.71 3.35
C ILE A 360 20.14 1.44 4.05
N ILE A 361 21.25 1.53 4.76
CA ILE A 361 21.73 0.45 5.63
C ILE A 361 21.49 0.89 7.07
N THR A 362 20.68 0.13 7.79
CA THR A 362 20.44 0.33 9.22
C THR A 362 21.06 -0.82 10.00
N PRO A 363 22.02 -0.57 10.91
CA PRO A 363 22.64 -1.63 11.69
C PRO A 363 21.66 -2.24 12.67
N GLU A 364 21.76 -3.55 12.89
CA GLU A 364 21.00 -4.26 13.92
C GLU A 364 21.47 -3.88 15.32
N ILE A 365 20.54 -3.85 16.26
CA ILE A 365 20.79 -3.68 17.68
C ILE A 365 21.05 -5.07 18.27
N GLN A 366 22.29 -5.35 18.64
CA GLN A 366 22.74 -6.67 19.11
C GLN A 366 21.96 -7.25 20.30
N GLU A 367 21.26 -6.40 21.04
CA GLU A 367 20.58 -6.73 22.29
C GLU A 367 19.07 -6.51 22.23
N ALA A 368 18.53 -6.12 21.06
CA ALA A 368 17.10 -6.06 20.89
C ALA A 368 16.54 -7.48 21.09
N PRO A 369 15.51 -7.66 21.95
CA PRO A 369 15.02 -8.99 22.25
C PRO A 369 14.42 -9.59 20.99
N SER A 370 14.82 -10.82 20.63
CA SER A 370 14.20 -11.69 19.61
C SER A 370 12.72 -12.03 19.89
N ARG A 371 12.08 -11.29 20.80
CA ARG A 371 10.71 -11.48 21.29
C ARG A 371 9.71 -10.51 20.67
N ILE A 372 10.15 -9.47 19.96
CA ILE A 372 9.28 -8.56 19.21
C ILE A 372 9.68 -8.55 17.73
N PRO A 373 9.67 -9.73 17.06
CA PRO A 373 9.83 -9.74 15.62
C PRO A 373 8.64 -9.00 14.98
N ASN A 374 8.82 -8.54 13.76
CA ASN A 374 7.71 -8.17 12.87
C ASN A 374 7.03 -6.85 13.21
N VAL A 375 7.81 -5.92 13.77
CA VAL A 375 7.39 -4.57 14.06
C VAL A 375 8.28 -3.61 13.30
N SER A 376 7.67 -2.64 12.61
CA SER A 376 8.41 -1.53 12.00
C SER A 376 9.04 -0.67 13.09
N GLY A 377 10.33 -0.40 12.98
CA GLY A 377 11.03 0.58 13.82
C GLY A 377 10.68 2.02 13.45
N GLY A 378 10.23 2.23 12.21
CA GLY A 378 9.89 3.52 11.63
C GLY A 378 10.36 3.61 10.18
N TYR A 379 10.46 4.83 9.68
CA TYR A 379 10.87 5.10 8.31
C TYR A 379 11.98 6.16 8.26
N VAL A 380 13.02 5.89 7.49
CA VAL A 380 13.97 6.90 7.04
C VAL A 380 13.37 7.61 5.84
N VAL A 381 13.17 8.92 5.93
CA VAL A 381 12.66 9.77 4.86
C VAL A 381 13.83 10.56 4.29
N GLY A 382 13.99 10.57 2.96
CA GLY A 382 15.06 11.31 2.31
C GLY A 382 14.60 12.09 1.09
N SER A 383 15.39 13.09 0.71
CA SER A 383 15.17 13.91 -0.48
C SER A 383 16.47 14.44 -1.05
N PHE A 384 16.53 14.59 -2.37
CA PHE A 384 17.62 15.29 -3.06
C PHE A 384 17.13 15.88 -4.39
N ASP A 385 17.84 16.89 -4.89
CA ASP A 385 17.58 17.52 -6.18
C ASP A 385 18.53 16.98 -7.24
N LEU A 386 18.02 16.80 -8.45
CA LEU A 386 18.81 16.48 -9.64
C LEU A 386 19.00 17.76 -10.47
N ILE A 387 20.26 18.15 -10.61
CA ILE A 387 20.67 19.42 -11.20
C ILE A 387 21.39 19.11 -12.51
N ALA A 388 20.82 19.59 -13.62
CA ALA A 388 21.45 19.40 -14.94
C ALA A 388 22.73 20.23 -15.03
N ARG A 389 23.83 19.61 -15.47
CA ARG A 389 25.09 20.31 -15.67
C ARG A 389 25.02 21.11 -16.96
N ASP A 390 25.01 22.44 -16.86
CA ASP A 390 25.15 23.29 -18.05
C ASP A 390 26.62 23.31 -18.49
N GLU A 391 26.92 22.68 -19.63
CA GLU A 391 28.25 22.72 -20.26
C GLU A 391 28.71 24.16 -20.55
N LYS A 392 27.79 25.12 -20.63
CA LYS A 392 28.09 26.53 -20.92
C LYS A 392 28.29 27.42 -19.70
N GLN A 393 28.32 26.85 -18.48
CA GLN A 393 28.52 27.60 -17.23
C GLN A 393 27.53 28.78 -17.05
N SER A 394 26.30 28.69 -17.57
CA SER A 394 25.29 29.71 -17.23
C SER A 394 25.00 29.63 -15.73
N PRO A 395 24.98 30.76 -15.00
CA PRO A 395 24.93 30.77 -13.53
C PRO A 395 23.60 30.30 -12.90
N SER A 396 22.64 29.84 -13.71
CA SER A 396 21.39 29.27 -13.22
C SER A 396 21.42 27.74 -13.39
N ALA A 397 22.06 27.04 -12.45
CA ALA A 397 21.90 25.61 -12.29
C ALA A 397 20.39 25.30 -12.18
N MET A 398 19.82 24.61 -13.18
CA MET A 398 18.40 24.32 -13.22
C MET A 398 18.17 22.95 -12.57
N VAL A 399 17.32 22.92 -11.53
CA VAL A 399 16.79 21.67 -10.99
C VAL A 399 15.94 21.03 -12.08
N ALA A 400 16.43 19.91 -12.61
CA ALA A 400 15.78 19.14 -13.66
C ALA A 400 14.68 18.24 -13.08
N ALA A 401 14.94 17.70 -11.89
CA ALA A 401 14.01 16.86 -11.15
C ALA A 401 14.26 16.93 -9.65
N GLU A 402 13.25 16.58 -8.86
CA GLU A 402 13.37 16.39 -7.42
C GLU A 402 13.02 14.95 -7.08
N TYR A 403 13.71 14.39 -6.08
CA TYR A 403 13.47 13.04 -5.63
C TYR A 403 13.17 13.02 -4.13
N ARG A 404 12.23 12.17 -3.73
CA ARG A 404 11.94 11.82 -2.35
C ARG A 404 11.83 10.33 -2.19
N PHE A 405 12.17 9.83 -1.02
CA PHE A 405 12.02 8.43 -0.71
C PHE A 405 11.70 8.21 0.76
N MET A 406 11.22 7.01 1.03
CA MET A 406 10.93 6.52 2.37
C MET A 406 11.33 5.05 2.45
N HIS A 407 12.06 4.66 3.49
CA HIS A 407 12.56 3.32 3.69
C HIS A 407 12.20 2.81 5.09
N GLU A 408 11.41 1.74 5.15
CA GLU A 408 11.05 1.06 6.40
C GLU A 408 12.27 0.33 6.97
N TYR A 409 12.49 0.45 8.27
CA TYR A 409 13.50 -0.33 8.99
C TYR A 409 12.82 -1.15 10.09
N ASP A 410 13.42 -2.29 10.43
CA ASP A 410 12.89 -3.21 11.44
C ASP A 410 13.10 -2.62 12.86
N PHE A 411 12.20 -2.92 13.79
CA PHE A 411 12.31 -2.50 15.20
C PHE A 411 13.61 -2.99 15.87
N MET A 412 14.19 -4.08 15.36
CA MET A 412 15.47 -4.65 15.79
C MET A 412 16.68 -3.87 15.23
N GLN A 413 16.46 -2.91 14.34
CA GLN A 413 17.49 -2.07 13.76
C GLN A 413 17.56 -0.70 14.46
N SER A 414 18.72 -0.04 14.40
CA SER A 414 18.94 1.24 15.06
C SER A 414 17.99 2.31 14.53
N PRO A 415 17.21 2.98 15.39
CA PRO A 415 16.36 4.09 14.95
C PRO A 415 17.13 5.39 14.71
N GLU A 416 18.38 5.48 15.16
CA GLU A 416 19.16 6.71 15.17
C GLU A 416 20.45 6.64 14.34
N LEU A 417 20.81 5.48 13.80
CA LEU A 417 22.00 5.32 12.98
C LEU A 417 21.66 4.67 11.65
N HIS A 418 21.94 5.37 10.55
CA HIS A 418 21.75 4.85 9.20
C HIS A 418 22.90 5.26 8.29
N PHE A 419 23.08 4.51 7.21
CA PHE A 419 24.03 4.86 6.14
C PHE A 419 23.27 4.96 4.83
N PHE A 420 23.31 6.14 4.21
CA PHE A 420 22.78 6.36 2.88
C PHE A 420 23.88 6.26 1.84
N GLU A 421 23.63 5.46 0.82
CA GLU A 421 24.47 5.39 -0.35
C GLU A 421 23.64 5.68 -1.59
N LEU A 422 24.19 6.48 -2.49
CA LEU A 422 23.60 6.74 -3.79
C LEU A 422 24.69 6.66 -4.86
N ASN A 423 24.40 5.94 -5.93
CA ASN A 423 25.32 5.66 -7.02
C ASN A 423 24.59 5.65 -8.36
N SER A 424 25.35 5.76 -9.45
CA SER A 424 24.88 5.49 -10.81
C SER A 424 25.86 4.52 -11.50
N LYS A 425 25.34 3.67 -12.38
CA LYS A 425 26.18 2.72 -13.15
C LYS A 425 26.95 3.39 -14.27
N GLU A 426 26.40 4.46 -14.84
CA GLU A 426 26.97 5.17 -15.98
C GLU A 426 27.40 6.57 -15.54
N GLU A 427 28.27 7.23 -16.32
CA GLU A 427 28.55 8.65 -16.12
C GLU A 427 27.35 9.48 -16.59
N GLU A 428 26.83 10.33 -15.72
CA GLU A 428 25.59 11.07 -15.91
C GLU A 428 25.88 12.58 -15.92
N PRO A 429 25.25 13.37 -16.80
CA PRO A 429 25.44 14.82 -16.86
C PRO A 429 24.67 15.57 -15.74
N PHE A 430 24.47 14.92 -14.60
CA PHE A 430 23.68 15.42 -13.48
C PHE A 430 24.51 15.48 -12.20
N MET A 431 24.27 16.54 -11.44
CA MET A 431 24.72 16.67 -10.06
C MET A 431 23.53 16.36 -9.16
N ILE A 432 23.80 15.75 -8.01
CA ILE A 432 22.86 15.71 -6.90
C ILE A 432 23.15 16.88 -5.97
N GLY A 433 22.13 17.44 -5.33
CA GLY A 433 22.30 18.48 -4.34
C GLY A 433 21.14 18.55 -3.34
N ASN A 434 21.29 19.41 -2.34
CA ASN A 434 20.26 19.65 -1.33
C ASN A 434 19.75 18.36 -0.66
N LEU A 435 20.66 17.43 -0.33
CA LEU A 435 20.26 16.19 0.33
C LEU A 435 19.69 16.48 1.71
N ARG A 436 18.58 15.82 2.04
CA ARG A 436 17.89 15.98 3.33
C ARG A 436 17.43 14.61 3.80
N PHE A 437 17.53 14.38 5.10
CA PHE A 437 17.08 13.15 5.73
C PHE A 437 16.35 13.48 7.02
N GLY A 438 15.32 12.70 7.32
CA GLY A 438 14.55 12.78 8.55
C GLY A 438 13.89 11.44 8.84
N HIS A 439 13.07 11.43 9.89
CA HIS A 439 12.42 10.23 10.38
C HIS A 439 10.90 10.39 10.37
N SER A 440 10.19 9.29 10.13
CA SER A 440 8.76 9.21 10.39
C SER A 440 8.43 7.93 11.17
N TYR A 441 7.59 8.05 12.19
CA TYR A 441 7.08 6.90 12.96
C TYR A 441 6.09 6.06 12.15
N GLY A 442 5.35 6.71 11.26
CA GLY A 442 4.34 6.08 10.43
C GLY A 442 4.71 6.17 8.96
N LYS A 443 4.12 5.29 8.16
CA LYS A 443 4.21 5.38 6.71
C LYS A 443 3.55 6.68 6.26
N LEU A 444 4.26 7.48 5.47
CA LEU A 444 3.74 8.67 4.81
C LEU A 444 3.06 8.27 3.51
N ASP A 445 1.87 8.82 3.24
CA ASP A 445 1.29 8.75 1.89
C ASP A 445 2.08 9.66 0.91
N PRO A 446 1.82 9.62 -0.42
CA PRO A 446 2.56 10.45 -1.36
C PRO A 446 2.47 11.96 -1.09
N GLU A 447 1.31 12.46 -0.65
CA GLU A 447 1.14 13.89 -0.36
C GLU A 447 1.95 14.27 0.90
N GLU A 448 1.84 13.47 1.96
CA GLU A 448 2.61 13.61 3.20
C GLU A 448 4.11 13.51 2.94
N LEU A 449 4.55 12.59 2.07
CA LEU A 449 5.96 12.45 1.68
C LEU A 449 6.50 13.73 1.04
N TRP A 450 5.71 14.39 0.18
CA TRP A 450 6.08 15.67 -0.44
C TRP A 450 5.88 16.89 0.46
N ALA A 451 5.00 16.80 1.46
CA ALA A 451 4.81 17.80 2.50
C ALA A 451 5.81 17.66 3.66
N PHE A 452 6.54 16.54 3.77
CA PHE A 452 7.50 16.28 4.85
C PHE A 452 8.55 17.38 4.93
N ASN A 453 8.76 17.92 6.13
CA ASN A 453 9.67 19.02 6.40
C ASN A 453 10.51 18.86 7.68
N ASP A 454 10.30 17.78 8.45
CA ASP A 454 11.00 17.48 9.70
C ASP A 454 12.38 16.86 9.44
N TRP A 455 13.21 17.60 8.71
CA TRP A 455 14.55 17.19 8.30
C TRP A 455 15.55 17.32 9.45
N MET A 456 16.21 16.21 9.78
CA MET A 456 17.19 16.07 10.85
C MET A 456 18.63 16.27 10.34
N THR A 457 18.91 15.82 9.11
CA THR A 457 20.21 16.00 8.44
C THR A 457 20.02 16.77 7.14
N ARG A 458 20.91 17.73 6.85
CA ARG A 458 20.89 18.53 5.61
C ARG A 458 22.30 18.69 5.06
N ILE A 459 22.48 18.41 3.78
CA ILE A 459 23.75 18.49 3.05
C ILE A 459 23.50 19.35 1.81
N PRO A 460 23.76 20.67 1.88
CA PRO A 460 23.49 21.60 0.78
C PRO A 460 24.47 21.47 -0.40
N GLU A 461 25.59 20.78 -0.20
CA GLU A 461 26.63 20.58 -1.21
C GLU A 461 26.11 19.82 -2.43
N GLN A 462 26.79 20.03 -3.56
CA GLN A 462 26.51 19.33 -4.81
C GLN A 462 27.60 18.33 -5.13
N PHE A 463 27.20 17.13 -5.53
CA PHE A 463 28.11 16.05 -5.89
C PHE A 463 27.76 15.54 -7.30
N PRO A 464 28.74 15.18 -8.12
CA PRO A 464 28.46 14.29 -9.24
C PRO A 464 27.81 13.01 -8.70
N ILE A 465 26.80 12.48 -9.39
CA ILE A 465 25.97 11.38 -8.86
C ILE A 465 26.79 10.10 -8.56
N GLN A 466 27.92 9.89 -9.25
CA GLN A 466 28.87 8.77 -9.04
C GLN A 466 29.91 9.04 -7.94
N GLN A 467 29.96 10.26 -7.41
CA GLN A 467 31.02 10.72 -6.50
C GLN A 467 30.46 11.16 -5.14
N LEU A 468 29.21 10.83 -4.83
CA LEU A 468 28.68 11.05 -3.50
C LEU A 468 29.35 10.04 -2.54
N PRO A 469 30.09 10.50 -1.51
CA PRO A 469 30.55 9.60 -0.47
C PRO A 469 29.34 9.05 0.33
N PRO A 470 29.42 7.82 0.87
CA PRO A 470 28.41 7.33 1.80
C PRO A 470 28.12 8.36 2.91
N VAL A 471 26.84 8.61 3.16
CA VAL A 471 26.39 9.59 4.14
C VAL A 471 25.98 8.84 5.40
N GLU A 472 26.70 9.09 6.49
CA GLU A 472 26.31 8.65 7.83
C GLU A 472 25.23 9.58 8.38
N LEU A 473 24.11 8.99 8.78
CA LEU A 473 22.96 9.65 9.41
C LEU A 473 22.98 9.28 10.89
N ASP A 474 23.62 10.11 11.71
CA ASP A 474 23.65 9.98 13.16
C ASP A 474 22.62 10.96 13.78
N TRP A 475 21.56 10.39 14.32
CA TRP A 475 20.44 11.09 14.94
C TRP A 475 20.38 10.85 16.45
N LYS A 476 21.50 10.49 17.06
CA LYS A 476 21.57 10.18 18.49
C LYS A 476 20.91 11.25 19.38
N GLY A 477 19.90 10.84 20.15
CA GLY A 477 19.16 11.69 21.07
C GLY A 477 18.22 12.70 20.41
N MET A 478 18.03 12.62 19.08
CA MET A 478 17.11 13.49 18.35
C MET A 478 15.70 12.93 18.25
N LEU A 479 15.56 11.62 18.39
CA LEU A 479 14.27 10.95 18.39
C LEU A 479 13.85 10.69 19.83
N PRO A 480 12.56 10.86 20.18
CA PRO A 480 12.03 10.55 21.52
C PRO A 480 12.00 9.05 21.85
N TYR A 481 12.99 8.28 21.40
CA TYR A 481 13.33 7.01 22.03
C TYR A 481 14.01 7.31 23.37
N PRO A 482 13.81 6.49 24.40
CA PRO A 482 14.43 6.72 25.70
C PRO A 482 15.96 6.84 25.58
N GLU A 483 16.49 8.00 25.97
CA GLU A 483 17.94 8.29 25.94
C GLU A 483 18.68 7.23 26.77
N GLY A 484 19.51 6.40 26.11
CA GLY A 484 20.40 5.46 26.81
C GLY A 484 19.96 3.99 26.90
N GLU A 485 18.91 3.55 26.21
CA GLU A 485 18.77 2.11 25.89
C GLU A 485 19.66 1.74 24.69
N ILE A 486 20.98 1.76 24.91
CA ILE A 486 21.76 0.63 24.39
C ILE A 486 21.15 -0.54 25.13
N TYR A 487 20.23 -1.25 24.49
CA TYR A 487 19.61 -2.45 25.02
C TYR A 487 20.75 -3.26 25.65
N GLN A 488 20.76 -3.38 26.99
CA GLN A 488 21.71 -4.22 27.71
C GLN A 488 20.95 -5.42 28.28
N GLY A 489 20.44 -6.25 27.39
CA GLY A 489 20.25 -7.68 27.60
C GLY A 489 19.32 -8.15 28.70
N GLN A 490 18.57 -7.29 29.38
CA GLN A 490 17.59 -7.71 30.38
C GLN A 490 16.35 -6.82 30.35
N PHE A 491 15.34 -7.27 29.59
CA PHE A 491 13.97 -7.13 30.07
C PHE A 491 13.86 -7.95 31.37
N LYS A 492 14.32 -7.38 32.48
CA LYS A 492 13.56 -7.55 33.71
C LYS A 492 12.31 -6.72 33.46
N PRO A 493 11.11 -7.30 33.37
CA PRO A 493 9.91 -6.47 33.44
C PRO A 493 10.10 -5.54 34.63
N LEU A 494 9.85 -4.24 34.44
CA LEU A 494 9.94 -3.24 35.51
C LEU A 494 9.35 -3.88 36.76
N GLU A 495 10.18 -4.12 37.79
CA GLU A 495 9.66 -4.47 39.10
C GLU A 495 8.83 -3.25 39.49
N CYS A 496 7.52 -3.37 39.34
CA CYS A 496 6.53 -2.33 39.57
C CYS A 496 6.88 -1.64 40.91
N SER A 497 7.49 -0.45 40.84
CA SER A 497 7.97 0.26 42.04
C SER A 497 6.82 0.97 42.74
N ILE A 498 5.71 1.17 42.03
CA ILE A 498 4.46 1.73 42.54
C ILE A 498 3.31 1.03 41.82
N TYR A 499 2.64 0.10 42.52
CA TYR A 499 1.28 -0.28 42.14
C TYR A 499 0.37 0.88 42.49
N PHE A 500 -0.39 1.40 41.53
CA PHE A 500 -1.51 2.26 41.88
C PHE A 500 -2.49 1.41 42.70
N PRO A 501 -2.97 1.86 43.87
CA PRO A 501 -3.94 1.10 44.67
C PRO A 501 -5.23 0.75 43.90
N GLU A 502 -5.45 1.41 42.75
CA GLU A 502 -6.61 1.29 41.89
C GLU A 502 -6.40 0.55 40.57
N ASP A 503 -5.19 0.08 40.29
CA ASP A 503 -4.93 -0.78 39.14
C ASP A 503 -5.72 -2.10 39.32
N ILE A 504 -6.66 -2.35 38.41
CA ILE A 504 -7.66 -3.42 38.54
C ILE A 504 -7.00 -4.79 38.34
N ASN A 505 -6.12 -4.88 37.35
CA ASN A 505 -5.50 -6.13 36.96
C ASN A 505 -4.09 -6.30 37.52
N GLN A 506 -3.59 -5.30 38.26
CA GLN A 506 -2.27 -5.27 38.89
C GLN A 506 -1.15 -5.55 37.89
N ASP A 507 -1.33 -5.08 36.66
CA ASP A 507 -0.33 -5.18 35.63
C ASP A 507 0.47 -3.86 35.53
N CYS A 508 1.69 -3.93 34.99
CA CYS A 508 2.55 -2.74 34.97
C CYS A 508 2.14 -1.75 33.85
N CYS A 509 0.90 -1.79 33.37
CA CYS A 509 0.36 -0.94 32.32
C CYS A 509 -0.95 -0.29 32.83
N VAL A 510 -1.27 0.89 32.30
CA VAL A 510 -2.62 1.44 32.45
C VAL A 510 -3.38 0.98 31.22
N ASP A 511 -4.25 -0.01 31.38
CA ASP A 511 -5.07 -0.48 30.29
C ASP A 511 -6.42 0.24 30.24
N ILE A 512 -7.25 -0.14 29.27
CA ILE A 512 -8.54 0.51 29.06
C ILE A 512 -9.54 0.28 30.21
N GLN A 513 -9.35 -0.77 30.99
CA GLN A 513 -10.14 -1.10 32.18
C GLN A 513 -9.76 -0.19 33.34
N ASP A 514 -8.46 0.06 33.55
CA ASP A 514 -7.97 1.03 34.54
C ASP A 514 -8.44 2.44 34.21
N PHE A 515 -8.37 2.81 32.93
CA PHE A 515 -8.85 4.09 32.44
C PHE A 515 -10.36 4.25 32.62
N ALA A 516 -11.14 3.18 32.40
CA ALA A 516 -12.58 3.17 32.62
C ALA A 516 -12.93 3.35 34.12
N LEU A 517 -12.14 2.78 35.03
CA LEU A 517 -12.31 2.98 36.47
C LEU A 517 -11.99 4.41 36.89
N LEU A 518 -10.86 4.95 36.43
CA LEU A 518 -10.45 6.34 36.66
C LEU A 518 -11.52 7.31 36.14
N ALA A 519 -12.02 7.10 34.91
CA ALA A 519 -13.08 7.89 34.32
C ALA A 519 -14.38 7.80 35.12
N ARG A 520 -14.76 6.61 35.60
CA ARG A 520 -15.95 6.40 36.43
C ARG A 520 -15.84 7.13 37.77
N ARG A 521 -14.68 7.08 38.43
CA ARG A 521 -14.43 7.80 39.70
C ARG A 521 -14.38 9.30 39.48
N TRP A 522 -13.74 9.77 38.43
CA TRP A 522 -13.76 11.18 38.06
C TRP A 522 -15.19 11.67 37.82
N LEU A 523 -16.03 10.90 37.12
CA LEU A 523 -17.45 11.19 36.98
C LEU A 523 -18.15 11.24 38.33
N GLN A 524 -17.94 10.25 39.22
CA GLN A 524 -18.55 10.24 40.55
C GLN A 524 -18.13 11.46 41.38
N CYS A 525 -16.84 11.80 41.43
CA CYS A 525 -16.35 12.96 42.16
C CYS A 525 -16.84 14.29 41.58
N THR A 526 -17.07 14.37 40.27
CA THR A 526 -17.53 15.61 39.61
C THR A 526 -19.05 15.74 39.55
N THR A 527 -19.79 14.67 39.83
CA THR A 527 -21.27 14.67 39.79
C THR A 527 -21.93 14.56 41.17
N LEU A 528 -21.19 14.18 42.22
CA LEU A 528 -21.74 14.02 43.58
C LEU A 528 -21.53 15.24 44.51
N ASP A 529 -20.79 16.27 44.07
CA ASP A 529 -20.68 17.58 44.76
C ASP A 529 -21.49 18.70 44.06
N ARG A 530 -22.68 18.37 43.55
CA ARG A 530 -23.70 19.36 43.17
C ARG A 530 -25.05 19.10 43.82
#